data_AF-A0A6V7BL88-F1
#
_entry.id   AF-A0A6V7BL88-F1
#
_cell.length_a   1.000
_cell.length_b   1.000
_cell.length_c   1.000
_cell.angle_alpha   90.00
_cell.angle_beta   90.00
_cell.angle_gamma   90.00
#
_symmetry.space_group_name_H-M   'P 1'
#
loop_
_entity.id
_entity.type
_entity.pdbx_description
1 polymer ?
#
loop_
_entity_poly.entity_id
_entity_poly.type
_entity_poly.pdbx_seq_one_letter_code
_entity_poly.pdbx_strand_id
1 'polypeptide(L)'
;MTLSRLAYALLIAAATCSGNAAAWGHRAHAAINRAAVQALPDDGPAFLKQYAQVIADGATLPDGWRNESEPFLKIEEDPNHGWFREQFSFMQHPPRSRYAFVLALYDEQRRIAKRNPQLAQRMNVRWAGTLPYAATEGYERIVATIRQIRTLRAKGQDTRELERTCAFFVSWFAHYIGDGAQPQHDSIHHDGWQGPNPNGYSTDPKVHGKFESDYVDKIALTPQDLLRRMPALAHQQGDVFEQILGFLDTGTGRVEQVYRLEKAGAFDDASRSDGRAMVYLTAGDGAAMLRDLLVRAWRESALQPGTSTLPRSMDPSHPQYDPATGSAPAGTSPTL
;
A
#
# COMPACT_ATOMS: atom_id res chain seq x y z
N MET A 1 26.75 44.91 19.20
CA MET A 1 26.51 43.69 19.99
C MET A 1 25.39 42.91 19.32
N THR A 2 25.59 42.32 18.15
CA THR A 2 25.94 40.88 17.95
C THR A 2 25.16 39.93 18.86
N LEU A 3 23.82 39.94 18.74
CA LEU A 3 23.01 38.79 19.10
C LEU A 3 23.35 37.65 18.14
N SER A 4 23.61 36.50 18.76
CA SER A 4 24.53 35.47 18.31
C SER A 4 23.99 34.62 17.16
N ARG A 5 24.83 34.41 16.14
CA ARG A 5 24.66 33.41 15.08
C ARG A 5 24.44 31.98 15.62
N LEU A 6 24.71 31.71 16.91
CA LEU A 6 24.42 30.43 17.54
C LEU A 6 22.93 30.15 17.78
N ALA A 7 22.07 31.17 17.92
CA ALA A 7 20.64 30.95 18.15
C ALA A 7 19.91 30.44 16.89
N TYR A 8 20.38 30.84 15.71
CA TYR A 8 19.86 30.31 14.43
C TYR A 8 20.42 28.91 14.10
N ALA A 9 21.62 28.56 14.57
CA ALA A 9 22.20 27.25 14.35
C ALA A 9 21.47 26.12 15.13
N LEU A 10 20.95 26.42 16.33
CA LEU A 10 20.20 25.46 17.15
C LEU A 10 18.76 25.22 16.68
N LEU A 11 18.13 26.18 16.01
CA LEU A 11 16.79 26.00 15.43
C LEU A 11 16.82 25.29 14.06
N ILE A 12 17.94 25.33 13.34
CA ILE A 12 18.11 24.59 12.08
C ILE A 12 18.52 23.13 12.34
N ALA A 13 19.22 22.84 13.44
CA ALA A 13 19.63 21.48 13.80
C ALA A 13 18.48 20.59 14.32
N ALA A 14 17.34 21.18 14.74
CA ALA A 14 16.18 20.41 15.21
C ALA A 14 15.21 19.99 14.08
N ALA A 15 15.47 20.40 12.82
CA ALA A 15 14.60 20.14 11.68
C ALA A 15 15.16 19.08 10.69
N THR A 16 16.30 18.45 10.97
CA THR A 16 17.01 17.58 10.00
C THR A 16 17.12 16.11 10.40
N CYS A 17 16.23 15.62 11.27
CA CYS A 17 16.07 14.18 11.50
C CYS A 17 14.61 13.76 11.39
N SER A 18 13.93 14.21 10.35
CA SER A 18 12.91 13.35 9.72
C SER A 18 13.71 12.24 9.06
N GLY A 19 13.95 11.14 9.80
CA GLY A 19 14.45 9.93 9.18
C GLY A 19 13.52 9.63 8.02
N ASN A 20 14.08 9.35 6.84
CA ASN A 20 13.33 8.73 5.77
C ASN A 20 12.87 7.37 6.31
N ALA A 21 11.74 7.36 7.01
CA ALA A 21 10.94 6.19 7.28
C ALA A 21 10.44 5.74 5.91
N ALA A 22 11.29 4.96 5.24
CA ALA A 22 10.84 4.09 4.18
C ALA A 22 9.92 3.09 4.85
N ALA A 23 8.65 3.10 4.45
CA ALA A 23 7.76 1.96 4.62
C ALA A 23 8.55 0.67 4.38
N TRP A 24 8.30 -0.42 5.13
CA TRP A 24 9.02 -1.71 4.98
C TRP A 24 10.35 -1.59 4.23
N GLY A 25 11.48 -1.36 4.91
CA GLY A 25 12.75 -1.14 4.20
C GLY A 25 13.01 -2.19 3.10
N HIS A 26 13.73 -1.82 2.03
CA HIS A 26 13.84 -2.59 0.77
C HIS A 26 13.88 -4.13 0.90
N ARG A 27 14.54 -4.67 1.93
CA ARG A 27 14.56 -6.10 2.23
C ARG A 27 13.18 -6.72 2.40
N ALA A 28 12.26 -6.10 3.14
CA ALA A 28 10.92 -6.61 3.34
C ALA A 28 10.12 -6.61 2.04
N HIS A 29 10.03 -5.49 1.32
CA HIS A 29 9.34 -5.46 0.03
C HIS A 29 9.94 -6.46 -0.98
N ALA A 30 11.27 -6.53 -1.10
CA ALA A 30 11.90 -7.50 -2.00
C ALA A 30 11.63 -8.95 -1.58
N ALA A 31 11.57 -9.25 -0.28
CA ALA A 31 11.21 -10.58 0.23
C ALA A 31 9.76 -10.95 -0.09
N ILE A 32 8.82 -10.03 0.16
CA ILE A 32 7.39 -10.16 -0.17
C ILE A 32 7.22 -10.44 -1.67
N ASN A 33 7.82 -9.60 -2.50
CA ASN A 33 7.75 -9.69 -3.96
C ASN A 33 8.27 -11.03 -4.48
N ARG A 34 9.46 -11.44 -4.02
CA ARG A 34 10.07 -12.71 -4.44
C ARG A 34 9.25 -13.91 -3.96
N ALA A 35 8.75 -13.90 -2.72
CA ALA A 35 7.94 -15.00 -2.20
C ALA A 35 6.63 -15.15 -3.01
N ALA A 36 5.95 -14.04 -3.30
CA ALA A 36 4.73 -14.04 -4.10
C ALA A 36 4.96 -14.61 -5.52
N VAL A 37 6.02 -14.14 -6.20
CA VAL A 37 6.37 -14.58 -7.56
C VAL A 37 6.79 -16.05 -7.59
N GLN A 38 7.57 -16.50 -6.58
CA GLN A 38 7.98 -17.91 -6.46
C GLN A 38 6.77 -18.84 -6.24
N ALA A 39 5.75 -18.37 -5.51
CA ALA A 39 4.54 -19.11 -5.21
C ALA A 39 3.47 -19.07 -6.32
N LEU A 40 3.73 -18.42 -7.46
CA LEU A 40 2.79 -18.43 -8.59
C LEU A 40 2.61 -19.86 -9.14
N PRO A 41 1.36 -20.30 -9.37
CA PRO A 41 1.09 -21.60 -9.95
C PRO A 41 1.47 -21.63 -11.45
N ASP A 42 1.70 -22.81 -11.99
CA ASP A 42 2.16 -22.99 -13.37
C ASP A 42 1.08 -22.62 -14.41
N ASP A 43 -0.20 -22.71 -14.03
CA ASP A 43 -1.36 -22.24 -14.83
C ASP A 43 -1.66 -20.74 -14.63
N GLY A 44 -0.89 -20.05 -13.79
CA GLY A 44 -0.97 -18.63 -13.50
C GLY A 44 -0.11 -17.75 -14.44
N PRO A 45 0.24 -16.52 -14.03
CA PRO A 45 1.16 -15.66 -14.78
C PRO A 45 2.62 -16.10 -14.60
N ALA A 46 2.92 -17.37 -14.89
CA ALA A 46 4.24 -17.99 -14.63
C ALA A 46 5.40 -17.27 -15.35
N PHE A 47 5.12 -16.54 -16.44
CA PHE A 47 6.10 -15.70 -17.13
C PHE A 47 6.73 -14.64 -16.21
N LEU A 48 6.07 -14.22 -15.13
CA LEU A 48 6.63 -13.26 -14.17
C LEU A 48 7.83 -13.83 -13.41
N LYS A 49 7.95 -15.16 -13.28
CA LYS A 49 9.08 -15.82 -12.60
C LYS A 49 10.43 -15.45 -13.23
N GLN A 50 10.48 -15.27 -14.56
CA GLN A 50 11.71 -14.86 -15.26
C GLN A 50 12.13 -13.40 -14.97
N TYR A 51 11.20 -12.58 -14.47
CA TYR A 51 11.41 -11.17 -14.12
C TYR A 51 11.44 -10.93 -12.61
N ALA A 52 11.55 -11.97 -11.79
CA ALA A 52 11.53 -11.85 -10.33
C ALA A 52 12.57 -10.86 -9.80
N GLN A 53 13.72 -10.75 -10.46
CA GLN A 53 14.76 -9.79 -10.08
C GLN A 53 14.34 -8.34 -10.37
N VAL A 54 13.72 -8.05 -11.53
CA VAL A 54 13.15 -6.72 -11.84
C VAL A 54 12.11 -6.34 -10.80
N ILE A 55 11.23 -7.28 -10.43
CA ILE A 55 10.17 -7.05 -9.45
C ILE A 55 10.75 -6.77 -8.06
N ALA A 56 11.84 -7.45 -7.68
CA ALA A 56 12.52 -7.23 -6.40
C ALA A 56 13.33 -5.93 -6.36
N ASP A 57 14.03 -5.58 -7.45
CA ASP A 57 14.82 -4.35 -7.52
C ASP A 57 13.92 -3.11 -7.54
N GLY A 58 12.76 -3.21 -8.18
CA GLY A 58 11.75 -2.15 -8.22
C GLY A 58 10.91 -2.00 -6.95
N ALA A 59 11.17 -2.80 -5.91
CA ALA A 59 10.28 -2.98 -4.77
C ALA A 59 10.08 -1.73 -3.89
N THR A 60 11.01 -0.77 -3.95
CA THR A 60 10.97 0.51 -3.21
C THR A 60 11.09 1.72 -4.13
N LEU A 61 10.79 1.56 -5.43
CA LEU A 61 10.74 2.71 -6.32
C LEU A 61 9.71 3.75 -5.86
N PRO A 62 8.49 3.36 -5.42
CA PRO A 62 7.52 4.32 -4.89
C PRO A 62 8.03 5.12 -3.68
N ASP A 63 8.78 4.51 -2.77
CA ASP A 63 9.43 5.27 -1.67
C ASP A 63 10.38 6.37 -2.19
N GLY A 64 11.12 6.08 -3.27
CA GLY A 64 12.04 7.03 -3.88
C GLY A 64 11.34 8.21 -4.54
N TRP A 65 10.11 8.01 -5.00
CA TRP A 65 9.28 9.04 -5.66
C TRP A 65 8.77 10.11 -4.70
N ARG A 66 8.87 9.86 -3.39
CA ARG A 66 8.47 10.75 -2.30
C ARG A 66 9.53 11.78 -1.91
N ASN A 67 10.62 11.86 -2.64
CA ASN A 67 11.74 12.75 -2.31
C ASN A 67 11.34 14.22 -2.55
N GLU A 68 11.84 15.11 -1.69
CA GLU A 68 11.63 16.57 -1.84
C GLU A 68 12.23 17.13 -3.15
N SER A 69 13.17 16.40 -3.76
CA SER A 69 13.79 16.75 -5.04
C SER A 69 12.83 16.61 -6.22
N GLU A 70 11.79 15.79 -6.10
CA GLU A 70 10.74 15.56 -7.11
C GLU A 70 9.36 15.99 -6.56
N PRO A 71 9.11 17.29 -6.31
CA PRO A 71 8.00 17.75 -5.46
C PRO A 71 6.60 17.44 -6.03
N PHE A 72 6.44 17.45 -7.36
CA PHE A 72 5.15 17.07 -7.98
C PHE A 72 4.85 15.59 -7.77
N LEU A 73 5.87 14.75 -7.91
CA LEU A 73 5.75 13.31 -7.73
C LEU A 73 5.53 12.99 -6.26
N LYS A 74 6.25 13.66 -5.35
CA LYS A 74 6.03 13.55 -3.92
C LYS A 74 4.59 13.84 -3.50
N ILE A 75 3.98 14.91 -4.03
CA ILE A 75 2.60 15.28 -3.70
C ILE A 75 1.61 14.18 -4.11
N GLU A 76 1.82 13.58 -5.28
CA GLU A 76 0.97 12.51 -5.80
C GLU A 76 1.19 11.19 -5.06
N GLU A 77 2.44 10.82 -4.84
CA GLU A 77 2.81 9.49 -4.36
C GLU A 77 2.61 9.33 -2.86
N ASP A 78 3.00 10.32 -2.05
CA ASP A 78 3.04 10.15 -0.59
C ASP A 78 1.73 9.65 0.05
N PRO A 79 0.52 10.11 -0.34
CA PRO A 79 -0.72 9.57 0.19
C PRO A 79 -0.94 8.08 -0.12
N ASN A 80 -0.32 7.52 -1.16
CA ASN A 80 -0.52 6.14 -1.61
C ASN A 80 0.13 5.09 -0.67
N HIS A 81 0.91 5.51 0.32
CA HIS A 81 1.65 4.62 1.23
C HIS A 81 0.92 4.31 2.54
N GLY A 82 -0.33 4.75 2.72
CA GLY A 82 -1.05 4.45 3.96
C GLY A 82 -2.56 4.47 3.81
N TRP A 83 -3.23 4.01 4.85
CA TRP A 83 -4.68 3.95 4.95
C TRP A 83 -5.15 4.13 6.40
N PHE A 84 -5.13 5.37 6.86
CA PHE A 84 -5.32 5.74 8.27
C PHE A 84 -6.81 5.88 8.61
N ARG A 85 -7.53 4.75 8.69
CA ARG A 85 -9.00 4.69 8.87
C ARG A 85 -9.52 5.51 10.05
N GLU A 86 -8.77 5.59 11.14
CA GLU A 86 -9.18 6.38 12.31
C GLU A 86 -9.30 7.87 11.97
N GLN A 87 -8.48 8.39 11.05
CA GLN A 87 -8.48 9.79 10.63
C GLN A 87 -9.77 10.19 9.90
N PHE A 88 -10.39 9.26 9.15
CA PHE A 88 -11.60 9.51 8.37
C PHE A 88 -12.79 8.65 8.83
N SER A 89 -12.83 8.32 10.12
CA SER A 89 -13.91 7.53 10.75
C SER A 89 -15.34 8.07 10.56
N PHE A 90 -15.50 9.32 10.14
CA PHE A 90 -16.82 9.85 9.71
C PHE A 90 -17.36 9.17 8.44
N MET A 91 -16.49 8.54 7.64
CA MET A 91 -16.78 7.86 6.40
C MET A 91 -16.62 6.35 6.57
N GLN A 92 -17.73 5.66 6.83
CA GLN A 92 -17.72 4.21 7.07
C GLN A 92 -17.51 3.39 5.79
N HIS A 93 -17.99 3.89 4.65
CA HIS A 93 -17.87 3.24 3.35
C HIS A 93 -17.13 4.19 2.39
N PRO A 94 -15.84 3.97 2.15
CA PRO A 94 -15.08 4.74 1.18
C PRO A 94 -15.73 4.65 -0.21
N PRO A 95 -15.87 5.78 -0.95
CA PRO A 95 -16.46 5.74 -2.27
C PRO A 95 -15.55 5.01 -3.24
N ARG A 96 -16.13 4.36 -4.26
CA ARG A 96 -15.40 3.72 -5.37
C ARG A 96 -14.92 4.73 -6.42
N SER A 97 -14.40 5.85 -5.94
CA SER A 97 -13.79 6.93 -6.72
C SER A 97 -12.77 7.63 -5.81
N ARG A 98 -11.49 7.56 -6.20
CA ARG A 98 -10.40 8.26 -5.50
C ARG A 98 -10.73 9.74 -5.35
N TYR A 99 -11.30 10.36 -6.38
CA TYR A 99 -11.68 11.78 -6.36
C TYR A 99 -12.86 12.05 -5.43
N ALA A 100 -13.88 11.19 -5.40
CA ALA A 100 -15.00 11.35 -4.46
C ALA A 100 -14.51 11.24 -3.01
N PHE A 101 -13.53 10.37 -2.74
CA PHE A 101 -12.89 10.26 -1.43
C PHE A 101 -12.15 11.54 -1.05
N VAL A 102 -11.34 12.09 -1.97
CA VAL A 102 -10.64 13.37 -1.76
C VAL A 102 -11.62 14.51 -1.46
N LEU A 103 -12.71 14.60 -2.22
CA LEU A 103 -13.74 15.63 -2.02
C LEU A 103 -14.46 15.47 -0.67
N ALA A 104 -14.78 14.24 -0.27
CA ALA A 104 -15.41 14.00 1.01
C ALA A 104 -14.50 14.36 2.20
N LEU A 105 -13.18 14.11 2.10
CA LEU A 105 -12.21 14.61 3.08
C LEU A 105 -12.15 16.14 3.10
N TYR A 106 -12.19 16.78 1.94
CA TYR A 106 -12.19 18.24 1.83
C TYR A 106 -13.44 18.88 2.45
N ASP A 107 -14.61 18.31 2.18
CA ASP A 107 -15.87 18.80 2.76
C ASP A 107 -15.87 18.64 4.28
N GLU A 108 -15.39 17.50 4.78
CA GLU A 108 -15.22 17.28 6.21
C GLU A 108 -14.22 18.27 6.82
N GLN A 109 -13.07 18.48 6.19
CA GLN A 109 -12.08 19.47 6.60
C GLN A 109 -12.72 20.85 6.78
N ARG A 110 -13.49 21.32 5.80
CA ARG A 110 -14.18 22.62 5.87
C ARG A 110 -15.22 22.67 6.97
N ARG A 111 -15.90 21.55 7.25
CA ARG A 111 -16.88 21.44 8.34
C ARG A 111 -16.19 21.58 9.69
N ILE A 112 -15.10 20.84 9.92
CA ILE A 112 -14.37 20.86 11.20
C ILE A 112 -13.54 22.12 11.40
N ALA A 113 -13.02 22.75 10.35
CA ALA A 113 -12.26 24.00 10.42
C ALA A 113 -13.02 25.14 11.11
N LYS A 114 -14.36 25.13 11.05
CA LYS A 114 -15.22 26.11 11.73
C LYS A 114 -15.20 25.99 13.26
N ARG A 115 -14.81 24.82 13.79
CA ARG A 115 -14.89 24.48 15.23
C ARG A 115 -13.54 24.12 15.83
N ASN A 116 -12.70 23.43 15.08
CA ASN A 116 -11.38 22.98 15.50
C ASN A 116 -10.39 23.08 14.31
N PRO A 117 -9.81 24.27 14.07
CA PRO A 117 -8.87 24.51 12.98
C PRO A 117 -7.61 23.63 13.05
N GLN A 118 -7.14 23.29 14.26
CA GLN A 118 -5.95 22.46 14.45
C GLN A 118 -6.19 21.03 13.96
N LEU A 119 -7.34 20.43 14.31
CA LEU A 119 -7.72 19.12 13.80
C LEU A 119 -7.89 19.13 12.26
N ALA A 120 -8.43 20.23 11.71
CA ALA A 120 -8.65 20.39 10.28
C ALA A 120 -7.36 20.28 9.45
N GLN A 121 -6.20 20.67 10.00
CA GLN A 121 -4.92 20.59 9.30
C GLN A 121 -4.53 19.17 8.88
N ARG A 122 -5.06 18.14 9.56
CA ARG A 122 -4.81 16.72 9.28
C ARG A 122 -6.01 16.00 8.64
N MET A 123 -7.09 16.70 8.30
CA MET A 123 -8.18 16.11 7.54
C MET A 123 -7.95 16.34 6.04
N ASN A 124 -7.15 15.47 5.42
CA ASN A 124 -6.82 15.49 4.00
C ASN A 124 -6.13 14.18 3.60
N VAL A 125 -5.90 13.98 2.30
CA VAL A 125 -5.32 12.74 1.75
C VAL A 125 -3.96 12.38 2.33
N ARG A 126 -3.12 13.35 2.71
CA ARG A 126 -1.80 13.07 3.31
C ARG A 126 -1.92 12.27 4.61
N TRP A 127 -2.94 12.59 5.40
CA TRP A 127 -3.13 12.06 6.75
C TRP A 127 -4.27 11.04 6.84
N ALA A 128 -5.02 10.85 5.74
CA ALA A 128 -6.00 9.78 5.59
C ALA A 128 -5.44 8.60 4.77
N GLY A 129 -4.58 8.87 3.79
CA GLY A 129 -4.03 7.88 2.88
C GLY A 129 -4.97 7.52 1.72
N THR A 130 -4.40 6.98 0.64
CA THR A 130 -5.08 6.57 -0.60
C THR A 130 -4.60 5.22 -1.12
N LEU A 131 -3.86 4.45 -0.31
CA LEU A 131 -3.31 3.14 -0.65
C LEU A 131 -4.31 2.19 -1.36
N PRO A 132 -5.55 1.96 -0.89
CA PRO A 132 -6.45 1.01 -1.56
C PRO A 132 -6.80 1.41 -3.00
N TYR A 133 -6.85 2.72 -3.27
CA TYR A 133 -7.06 3.23 -4.63
C TYR A 133 -5.82 2.97 -5.50
N ALA A 134 -4.62 3.30 -5.00
CA ALA A 134 -3.37 3.08 -5.71
C ALA A 134 -3.12 1.60 -6.03
N ALA A 135 -3.37 0.72 -5.05
CA ALA A 135 -3.28 -0.72 -5.22
C ALA A 135 -4.28 -1.24 -6.27
N THR A 136 -5.55 -0.82 -6.21
CA THR A 136 -6.58 -1.27 -7.17
C THR A 136 -6.29 -0.79 -8.59
N GLU A 137 -5.89 0.47 -8.76
CA GLU A 137 -5.50 1.00 -10.07
C GLU A 137 -4.23 0.29 -10.60
N GLY A 138 -3.28 -0.05 -9.72
CA GLY A 138 -2.11 -0.87 -10.05
C GLY A 138 -2.49 -2.26 -10.55
N TYR A 139 -3.42 -2.91 -9.85
CA TYR A 139 -4.00 -4.19 -10.25
C TYR A 139 -4.63 -4.10 -11.66
N GLU A 140 -5.44 -3.07 -11.92
CA GLU A 140 -6.10 -2.89 -13.22
C GLU A 140 -5.09 -2.65 -14.37
N ARG A 141 -3.99 -1.91 -14.11
CA ARG A 141 -2.88 -1.77 -15.08
C ARG A 141 -2.26 -3.12 -15.43
N ILE A 142 -2.10 -4.02 -14.46
CA ILE A 142 -1.59 -5.38 -14.69
C ILE A 142 -2.59 -6.18 -15.54
N VAL A 143 -3.89 -6.18 -15.19
CA VAL A 143 -4.93 -6.88 -15.97
C VAL A 143 -4.93 -6.42 -17.43
N ALA A 144 -4.92 -5.11 -17.66
CA ALA A 144 -4.90 -4.52 -18.99
C ALA A 144 -3.62 -4.90 -19.77
N THR A 145 -2.47 -4.91 -19.11
CA THR A 145 -1.18 -5.29 -19.73
C THR A 145 -1.17 -6.78 -20.10
N ILE A 146 -1.66 -7.66 -19.23
CA ILE A 146 -1.75 -9.10 -19.53
C ILE A 146 -2.71 -9.36 -20.70
N ARG A 147 -3.83 -8.63 -20.83
CA ARG A 147 -4.72 -8.71 -22.01
C ARG A 147 -3.98 -8.42 -23.32
N GLN A 148 -3.11 -7.41 -23.30
CA GLN A 148 -2.26 -7.10 -24.47
C GLN A 148 -1.24 -8.21 -24.74
N ILE A 149 -0.57 -8.73 -23.71
CA ILE A 149 0.35 -9.88 -23.84
C ILE A 149 -0.37 -11.08 -24.48
N ARG A 150 -1.57 -11.43 -24.00
CA ARG A 150 -2.40 -12.52 -24.56
C ARG A 150 -2.71 -12.27 -26.04
N THR A 151 -3.08 -11.04 -26.40
CA THR A 151 -3.40 -10.66 -27.78
C THR A 151 -2.20 -10.83 -28.71
N LEU A 152 -1.01 -10.40 -28.29
CA LEU A 152 0.22 -10.52 -29.08
C LEU A 152 0.68 -11.98 -29.20
N ARG A 153 0.60 -12.76 -28.10
CA ARG A 153 0.91 -14.19 -28.11
C ARG A 153 -0.01 -14.97 -29.07
N ALA A 154 -1.31 -14.65 -29.10
CA ALA A 154 -2.25 -15.27 -30.04
C ALA A 154 -1.93 -14.97 -31.52
N LYS A 155 -1.22 -13.88 -31.80
CA LYS A 155 -0.71 -13.51 -33.13
C LYS A 155 0.70 -14.07 -33.42
N GLY A 156 1.28 -14.85 -32.50
CA GLY A 156 2.64 -15.34 -32.61
C GLY A 156 3.72 -14.25 -32.52
N GLN A 157 3.42 -13.11 -31.90
CA GLN A 157 4.34 -11.97 -31.79
C GLN A 157 5.19 -12.06 -30.51
N ASP A 158 6.41 -11.51 -30.56
CA ASP A 158 7.30 -11.41 -29.40
C ASP A 158 6.67 -10.50 -28.33
N THR A 159 6.65 -10.97 -27.09
CA THR A 159 6.06 -10.28 -25.94
C THR A 159 7.06 -9.93 -24.85
N ARG A 160 8.35 -10.26 -25.00
CA ARG A 160 9.36 -10.14 -23.93
C ARG A 160 9.45 -8.73 -23.32
N GLU A 161 9.41 -7.68 -24.13
CA GLU A 161 9.48 -6.30 -23.61
C GLU A 161 8.17 -5.84 -22.95
N LEU A 162 7.02 -6.34 -23.42
CA LEU A 162 5.75 -6.07 -22.77
C LEU A 162 5.61 -6.87 -21.46
N GLU A 163 6.14 -8.08 -21.40
CA GLU A 163 6.24 -8.87 -20.17
C GLU A 163 7.17 -8.20 -19.15
N ARG A 164 8.30 -7.63 -19.57
CA ARG A 164 9.16 -6.80 -18.70
C ARG A 164 8.44 -5.56 -18.19
N THR A 165 7.70 -4.87 -19.06
CA THR A 165 6.84 -3.73 -18.66
C THR A 165 5.78 -4.18 -17.66
N CYS A 166 5.15 -5.34 -17.87
CA CYS A 166 4.22 -5.92 -16.91
C CYS A 166 4.90 -6.20 -15.57
N ALA A 167 6.15 -6.69 -15.56
CA ALA A 167 6.91 -6.90 -14.33
C ALA A 167 7.20 -5.58 -13.58
N PHE A 168 7.43 -4.48 -14.29
CA PHE A 168 7.51 -3.15 -13.66
C PHE A 168 6.17 -2.71 -13.04
N PHE A 169 5.04 -2.91 -13.72
CA PHE A 169 3.74 -2.65 -13.10
C PHE A 169 3.48 -3.53 -11.89
N VAL A 170 3.95 -4.79 -11.91
CA VAL A 170 3.92 -5.66 -10.75
C VAL A 170 4.79 -5.12 -9.62
N SER A 171 6.00 -4.60 -9.87
CA SER A 171 6.84 -4.04 -8.80
C SER A 171 6.20 -2.82 -8.13
N TRP A 172 5.60 -1.93 -8.93
CA TRP A 172 4.88 -0.77 -8.45
C TRP A 172 3.65 -1.18 -7.63
N PHE A 173 2.75 -2.00 -8.19
CA PHE A 173 1.58 -2.49 -7.47
C PHE A 173 1.94 -3.26 -6.19
N ALA A 174 2.98 -4.09 -6.24
CA ALA A 174 3.42 -4.93 -5.14
C ALA A 174 3.93 -4.11 -3.95
N HIS A 175 4.47 -2.92 -4.20
CA HIS A 175 4.87 -2.00 -3.14
C HIS A 175 3.69 -1.68 -2.22
N TYR A 176 2.53 -1.27 -2.77
CA TYR A 176 1.34 -0.95 -1.98
C TYR A 176 0.77 -2.14 -1.20
N ILE A 177 0.83 -3.34 -1.77
CA ILE A 177 0.45 -4.56 -1.03
C ILE A 177 1.44 -4.86 0.10
N GLY A 178 2.73 -4.56 -0.12
CA GLY A 178 3.75 -4.59 0.93
C GLY A 178 3.42 -3.61 2.06
N ASP A 179 3.18 -2.34 1.74
CA ASP A 179 2.82 -1.31 2.72
C ASP A 179 1.59 -1.70 3.53
N GLY A 180 0.52 -2.15 2.86
CA GLY A 180 -0.69 -2.62 3.55
C GLY A 180 -0.50 -3.90 4.37
N ALA A 181 0.65 -4.59 4.24
CA ALA A 181 1.02 -5.68 5.13
C ALA A 181 1.65 -5.17 6.42
N GLN A 182 2.13 -3.93 6.46
CA GLN A 182 2.71 -3.28 7.63
C GLN A 182 1.57 -2.70 8.48
N PRO A 183 1.24 -3.25 9.67
CA PRO A 183 0.09 -2.78 10.45
C PRO A 183 0.07 -1.27 10.72
N GLN A 184 1.23 -0.65 10.91
CA GLN A 184 1.35 0.77 11.19
C GLN A 184 1.02 1.64 9.98
N HIS A 185 1.10 1.15 8.74
CA HIS A 185 0.67 1.90 7.55
C HIS A 185 -0.85 2.06 7.45
N ASP A 186 -1.59 1.25 8.21
CA ASP A 186 -3.06 1.23 8.21
C ASP A 186 -3.66 1.91 9.45
N SER A 187 -2.88 2.73 10.16
CA SER A 187 -3.33 3.40 11.37
C SER A 187 -2.67 4.76 11.60
N ILE A 188 -3.39 5.67 12.25
CA ILE A 188 -2.82 6.92 12.76
C ILE A 188 -1.65 6.69 13.73
N HIS A 189 -1.49 5.49 14.29
CA HIS A 189 -0.38 5.14 15.17
C HIS A 189 0.89 4.75 14.40
N HIS A 190 1.11 5.30 13.20
CA HIS A 190 2.26 4.94 12.38
C HIS A 190 3.59 5.36 13.02
N ASP A 191 3.71 6.62 13.45
CA ASP A 191 4.92 7.21 14.05
C ASP A 191 4.81 7.37 15.58
N GLY A 192 4.34 6.33 16.27
CA GLY A 192 4.08 6.38 17.71
C GLY A 192 2.60 6.45 18.05
N TRP A 193 2.27 6.01 19.27
CA TRP A 193 0.91 6.00 19.76
C TRP A 193 0.35 7.43 19.84
N GLN A 194 -0.86 7.63 19.32
CA GLN A 194 -1.55 8.92 19.30
C GLN A 194 -2.82 8.86 20.16
N GLY A 195 -3.13 9.95 20.88
CA GLY A 195 -4.31 10.00 21.73
C GLY A 195 -4.15 9.29 23.09
N PRO A 196 -5.24 8.87 23.73
CA PRO A 196 -5.19 8.22 25.05
C PRO A 196 -4.30 6.98 25.05
N ASN A 197 -3.35 6.92 25.99
CA ASN A 197 -2.34 5.87 26.06
C ASN A 197 -2.31 5.20 27.44
N PRO A 198 -3.40 4.53 27.87
CA PRO A 198 -3.48 3.92 29.22
C PRO A 198 -2.48 2.78 29.40
N ASN A 199 -2.07 2.13 28.30
CA ASN A 199 -1.14 1.02 28.29
C ASN A 199 0.33 1.49 28.19
N GLY A 200 0.61 2.80 28.10
CA GLY A 200 1.97 3.34 28.04
C GLY A 200 2.81 2.79 26.90
N TYR A 201 2.24 2.72 25.69
CA TYR A 201 2.93 2.38 24.46
C TYR A 201 3.87 3.52 24.02
N SER A 202 4.89 3.21 23.22
CA SER A 202 5.84 4.21 22.74
C SER A 202 5.15 5.31 21.92
N THR A 203 5.53 6.56 22.17
CA THR A 203 5.18 7.73 21.35
C THR A 203 6.39 8.25 20.57
N ASP A 204 7.51 7.51 20.58
CA ASP A 204 8.70 7.85 19.80
C ASP A 204 8.43 7.51 18.33
N PRO A 205 8.56 8.47 17.39
CA PRO A 205 8.37 8.22 15.96
C PRO A 205 9.27 7.10 15.40
N LYS A 206 10.40 6.79 16.05
CA LYS A 206 11.29 5.71 15.64
C LYS A 206 10.69 4.32 15.74
N VAL A 207 9.57 4.14 16.44
CA VAL A 207 8.89 2.84 16.54
C VAL A 207 8.55 2.25 15.16
N HIS A 208 8.24 3.11 14.19
CA HIS A 208 7.91 2.73 12.82
C HIS A 208 9.08 1.99 12.15
N GLY A 209 10.23 2.68 12.04
CA GLY A 209 11.45 2.11 11.45
C GLY A 209 12.03 0.93 12.23
N LYS A 210 11.80 0.87 13.56
CA LYS A 210 12.23 -0.25 14.42
C LYS A 210 11.60 -1.56 13.99
N PHE A 211 10.30 -1.57 13.67
CA PHE A 211 9.60 -2.78 13.26
C PHE A 211 9.90 -3.17 11.80
N GLU A 212 9.78 -2.22 10.89
CA GLU A 212 9.71 -2.52 9.44
C GLU A 212 11.08 -2.58 8.74
N SER A 213 12.11 -1.97 9.33
CA SER A 213 13.43 -1.86 8.72
C SER A 213 14.50 -2.46 9.62
N ASP A 214 14.72 -1.89 10.81
CA ASP A 214 15.82 -2.29 11.68
C ASP A 214 15.70 -3.77 12.09
N TYR A 215 14.53 -4.18 12.55
CA TYR A 215 14.32 -5.55 12.98
C TYR A 215 14.28 -6.54 11.81
N VAL A 216 13.69 -6.16 10.67
CA VAL A 216 13.69 -6.97 9.43
C VAL A 216 15.12 -7.26 8.96
N ASP A 217 15.97 -6.24 8.98
CA ASP A 217 17.39 -6.36 8.63
C ASP A 217 18.13 -7.23 9.64
N LYS A 218 17.85 -7.03 10.93
CA LYS A 218 18.45 -7.79 12.03
C LYS A 218 18.14 -9.29 11.96
N ILE A 219 16.93 -9.67 11.56
CA ILE A 219 16.55 -11.08 11.36
C ILE A 219 16.95 -11.62 9.99
N ALA A 220 17.54 -10.78 9.12
CA ALA A 220 17.92 -11.10 7.76
C ALA A 220 16.77 -11.78 6.97
N LEU A 221 15.58 -11.17 6.99
CA LEU A 221 14.38 -11.73 6.36
C LEU A 221 14.65 -12.19 4.92
N THR A 222 14.23 -13.43 4.61
CA THR A 222 14.34 -14.00 3.26
C THR A 222 12.97 -14.36 2.67
N PRO A 223 12.86 -14.48 1.33
CA PRO A 223 11.62 -14.98 0.70
C PRO A 223 11.22 -16.38 1.20
N GLN A 224 12.20 -17.24 1.52
CA GLN A 224 11.96 -18.61 2.00
C GLN A 224 11.29 -18.65 3.37
N ASP A 225 11.54 -17.65 4.21
CA ASP A 225 10.86 -17.53 5.50
C ASP A 225 9.36 -17.25 5.32
N LEU A 226 9.01 -16.44 4.32
CA LEU A 226 7.63 -16.09 3.99
C LEU A 226 6.90 -17.22 3.28
N LEU A 227 7.54 -17.88 2.30
CA LEU A 227 6.93 -18.98 1.54
C LEU A 227 6.31 -20.08 2.42
N ARG A 228 6.95 -20.37 3.56
CA ARG A 228 6.47 -21.40 4.51
C ARG A 228 5.28 -20.94 5.37
N ARG A 229 4.97 -19.64 5.35
CA ARG A 229 3.97 -18.97 6.19
C ARG A 229 2.81 -18.42 5.38
N MET A 230 2.97 -18.30 4.07
CA MET A 230 1.91 -17.87 3.17
C MET A 230 0.68 -18.77 3.31
N PRO A 231 -0.51 -18.17 3.55
CA PRO A 231 -1.77 -18.88 3.40
C PRO A 231 -1.94 -19.53 2.02
N ALA A 232 -2.87 -20.48 1.93
CA ALA A 232 -3.29 -21.06 0.65
C ALA A 232 -3.86 -19.99 -0.30
N LEU A 233 -3.86 -20.26 -1.61
CA LEU A 233 -4.39 -19.36 -2.63
C LEU A 233 -5.84 -18.97 -2.32
N ALA A 234 -6.10 -17.67 -2.14
CA ALA A 234 -7.40 -17.09 -1.85
C ALA A 234 -7.70 -15.92 -2.82
N HIS A 235 -8.71 -15.09 -2.53
CA HIS A 235 -9.06 -13.87 -3.27
C HIS A 235 -9.41 -14.04 -4.78
N GLN A 236 -9.71 -15.26 -5.19
CA GLN A 236 -10.06 -15.57 -6.58
C GLN A 236 -11.51 -15.23 -6.96
N GLN A 237 -12.35 -14.82 -5.99
CA GLN A 237 -13.75 -14.49 -6.21
C GLN A 237 -14.14 -13.23 -5.42
N GLY A 238 -15.18 -12.51 -5.86
CA GLY A 238 -15.59 -11.24 -5.27
C GLY A 238 -14.83 -10.03 -5.83
N ASP A 239 -15.01 -8.89 -5.20
CA ASP A 239 -14.50 -7.58 -5.63
C ASP A 239 -13.09 -7.28 -5.10
N VAL A 240 -12.18 -6.87 -5.97
CA VAL A 240 -10.76 -6.63 -5.62
C VAL A 240 -10.59 -5.42 -4.70
N PHE A 241 -11.37 -4.34 -4.88
CA PHE A 241 -11.28 -3.17 -4.00
C PHE A 241 -11.73 -3.55 -2.58
N GLU A 242 -12.82 -4.30 -2.43
CA GLU A 242 -13.27 -4.80 -1.12
C GLU A 242 -12.26 -5.79 -0.51
N GLN A 243 -11.64 -6.65 -1.30
CA GLN A 243 -10.57 -7.55 -0.82
C GLN A 243 -9.36 -6.77 -0.29
N ILE A 244 -8.95 -5.71 -0.98
CA ILE A 244 -7.86 -4.84 -0.53
C ILE A 244 -8.27 -4.13 0.76
N LEU A 245 -9.47 -3.58 0.85
CA LEU A 245 -9.96 -2.97 2.11
C LEU A 245 -9.96 -3.96 3.28
N GLY A 246 -10.41 -5.21 3.06
CA GLY A 246 -10.41 -6.26 4.09
C GLY A 246 -9.00 -6.70 4.51
N PHE A 247 -8.04 -6.68 3.57
CA PHE A 247 -6.63 -6.93 3.85
C PHE A 247 -6.05 -5.84 4.76
N LEU A 248 -6.29 -4.56 4.46
CA LEU A 248 -5.85 -3.43 5.30
C LEU A 248 -6.51 -3.47 6.69
N ASP A 249 -7.79 -3.83 6.77
CA ASP A 249 -8.49 -4.00 8.07
C ASP A 249 -7.85 -5.07 8.95
N THR A 250 -7.33 -6.13 8.34
CA THR A 250 -6.57 -7.16 9.05
C THR A 250 -5.25 -6.60 9.60
N GLY A 251 -4.58 -5.72 8.83
CA GLY A 251 -3.40 -4.96 9.23
C GLY A 251 -3.69 -4.05 10.43
N THR A 252 -4.68 -3.16 10.32
CA THR A 252 -5.11 -2.25 11.41
C THR A 252 -5.40 -3.03 12.71
N GLY A 253 -6.06 -4.19 12.61
CA GLY A 253 -6.38 -5.05 13.75
C GLY A 253 -5.16 -5.58 14.54
N ARG A 254 -3.94 -5.46 14.00
CA ARG A 254 -2.69 -5.92 14.62
C ARG A 254 -1.83 -4.81 15.21
N VAL A 255 -2.18 -3.55 15.00
CA VAL A 255 -1.39 -2.38 15.44
C VAL A 255 -1.08 -2.44 16.93
N GLU A 256 -2.09 -2.66 17.77
CA GLU A 256 -1.88 -2.72 19.22
C GLU A 256 -0.97 -3.89 19.61
N GLN A 257 -1.04 -5.02 18.89
CA GLN A 257 -0.16 -6.16 19.15
C GLN A 257 1.30 -5.83 18.79
N VAL A 258 1.55 -5.10 17.71
CA VAL A 258 2.89 -4.59 17.38
C VAL A 258 3.43 -3.70 18.50
N TYR A 259 2.62 -2.79 19.04
CA TYR A 259 3.01 -1.95 20.18
C TYR A 259 3.25 -2.73 21.48
N ARG A 260 2.49 -3.79 21.75
CA ARG A 260 2.75 -4.69 22.89
C ARG A 260 4.09 -5.40 22.75
N LEU A 261 4.41 -5.88 21.54
CA LEU A 261 5.69 -6.53 21.23
C LEU A 261 6.86 -5.54 21.35
N GLU A 262 6.70 -4.33 20.83
CA GLU A 262 7.70 -3.27 20.96
C GLU A 262 8.00 -2.95 22.42
N LYS A 263 6.95 -2.70 23.22
CA LYS A 263 7.08 -2.42 24.65
C LYS A 263 7.76 -3.56 25.41
N ALA A 264 7.56 -4.80 24.98
CA ALA A 264 8.20 -5.99 25.55
C ALA A 264 9.65 -6.21 25.07
N GLY A 265 10.18 -5.33 24.22
CA GLY A 265 11.52 -5.41 23.65
C GLY A 265 11.68 -6.47 22.57
N ALA A 266 10.59 -6.95 21.96
CA ALA A 266 10.64 -8.04 20.99
C ALA A 266 11.43 -7.69 19.71
N PHE A 267 11.49 -6.40 19.37
CA PHE A 267 12.24 -5.90 18.21
C PHE A 267 13.68 -5.48 18.55
N ASP A 268 14.06 -5.52 19.84
CA ASP A 268 15.42 -5.20 20.28
C ASP A 268 16.34 -6.42 20.29
N ASP A 269 15.79 -7.63 20.32
CA ASP A 269 16.55 -8.88 20.39
C ASP A 269 16.06 -9.90 19.36
N ALA A 270 16.91 -10.16 18.35
CA ALA A 270 16.61 -11.13 17.30
C ALA A 270 16.67 -12.59 17.78
N SER A 271 17.16 -12.86 18.99
CA SER A 271 17.11 -14.20 19.60
C SER A 271 15.68 -14.60 19.98
N ARG A 272 14.81 -13.61 20.25
CA ARG A 272 13.39 -13.84 20.55
C ARG A 272 12.61 -14.21 19.30
N SER A 273 11.66 -15.13 19.46
CA SER A 273 10.84 -15.63 18.35
C SER A 273 9.57 -14.83 18.08
N ASP A 274 9.09 -14.04 19.04
CA ASP A 274 7.80 -13.35 18.97
C ASP A 274 7.80 -12.16 18.02
N GLY A 275 8.85 -11.34 18.02
CA GLY A 275 9.03 -10.29 17.01
C GLY A 275 9.09 -10.87 15.60
N ARG A 276 9.89 -11.93 15.42
CA ARG A 276 10.04 -12.64 14.14
C ARG A 276 8.72 -13.25 13.67
N ALA A 277 7.95 -13.84 14.59
CA ALA A 277 6.65 -14.40 14.29
C ALA A 277 5.68 -13.33 13.78
N MET A 278 5.70 -12.12 14.35
CA MET A 278 4.89 -11.00 13.86
C MET A 278 5.31 -10.58 12.44
N VAL A 279 6.60 -10.36 12.20
CA VAL A 279 7.10 -10.02 10.85
C VAL A 279 6.74 -11.09 9.82
N TYR A 280 6.93 -12.37 10.16
CA TYR A 280 6.61 -13.47 9.25
C TYR A 280 5.11 -13.61 8.99
N LEU A 281 4.27 -13.32 9.97
CA LEU A 281 2.82 -13.29 9.81
C LEU A 281 2.42 -12.16 8.85
N THR A 282 2.84 -10.94 9.15
CA THR A 282 2.42 -9.75 8.38
C THR A 282 2.98 -9.76 6.96
N ALA A 283 4.29 -9.94 6.79
CA ALA A 283 4.89 -10.03 5.45
C ALA A 283 4.48 -11.30 4.69
N GLY A 284 4.16 -12.40 5.40
CA GLY A 284 3.62 -13.62 4.79
C GLY A 284 2.22 -13.41 4.21
N ASP A 285 1.37 -12.68 4.92
CA ASP A 285 0.05 -12.28 4.44
C ASP A 285 0.16 -11.33 3.24
N GLY A 286 1.10 -10.36 3.27
CA GLY A 286 1.38 -9.49 2.14
C GLY A 286 1.84 -10.25 0.89
N ALA A 287 2.75 -11.22 1.06
CA ALA A 287 3.21 -12.08 -0.04
C ALA A 287 2.06 -12.93 -0.61
N ALA A 288 1.20 -13.47 0.25
CA ALA A 288 0.03 -14.23 -0.18
C ALA A 288 -1.00 -13.35 -0.92
N MET A 289 -1.32 -12.16 -0.39
CA MET A 289 -2.22 -11.22 -1.05
C MET A 289 -1.69 -10.81 -2.43
N LEU A 290 -0.40 -10.52 -2.54
CA LEU A 290 0.24 -10.23 -3.83
C LEU A 290 0.14 -11.41 -4.81
N ARG A 291 0.50 -12.63 -4.37
CA ARG A 291 0.35 -13.85 -5.20
C ARG A 291 -1.10 -13.98 -5.69
N ASP A 292 -2.04 -13.88 -4.76
CA ASP A 292 -3.45 -14.12 -5.03
C ASP A 292 -4.00 -13.13 -6.06
N LEU A 293 -3.68 -11.85 -5.91
CA LEU A 293 -4.08 -10.80 -6.86
C LEU A 293 -3.38 -10.93 -8.22
N LEU A 294 -2.13 -11.41 -8.27
CA LEU A 294 -1.48 -11.71 -9.57
C LEU A 294 -2.16 -12.89 -10.29
N VAL A 295 -2.53 -13.94 -9.55
CA VAL A 295 -3.28 -15.07 -10.13
C VAL A 295 -4.68 -14.64 -10.56
N ARG A 296 -5.36 -13.81 -9.76
CA ARG A 296 -6.66 -13.22 -10.09
C ARG A 296 -6.55 -12.35 -11.34
N ALA A 297 -5.54 -11.48 -11.45
CA ALA A 297 -5.32 -10.65 -12.62
C ALA A 297 -5.09 -11.48 -13.89
N TRP A 298 -4.33 -12.57 -13.78
CA TRP A 298 -4.12 -13.50 -14.88
C TRP A 298 -5.42 -14.15 -15.36
N ARG A 299 -6.28 -14.60 -14.45
CA ARG A 299 -7.59 -15.19 -14.80
C ARG A 299 -8.55 -14.14 -15.37
N GLU A 300 -8.63 -12.98 -14.73
CA GLU A 300 -9.49 -11.87 -15.17
C GLU A 300 -9.10 -11.32 -16.54
N SER A 301 -7.81 -11.30 -16.86
CA SER A 301 -7.33 -10.89 -18.18
C SER A 301 -7.76 -11.82 -19.32
N ALA A 302 -8.21 -13.04 -19.02
CA ALA A 302 -8.76 -13.97 -20.02
C ALA A 302 -10.24 -13.70 -20.32
N LEU A 303 -10.94 -12.96 -19.46
CA LEU A 303 -12.32 -12.57 -19.71
C LEU A 303 -12.39 -11.59 -20.87
N GLN A 304 -13.42 -11.75 -21.71
CA GLN A 304 -13.77 -10.76 -22.71
C GLN A 304 -14.33 -9.51 -22.00
N PRO A 305 -13.90 -8.29 -22.37
CA PRO A 305 -14.53 -7.08 -21.87
C PRO A 305 -16.04 -7.14 -22.16
N GLY A 306 -16.86 -7.12 -21.12
CA GLY A 306 -18.30 -7.15 -21.27
C GLY A 306 -18.78 -5.93 -22.06
N THR A 307 -19.79 -6.11 -22.91
CA THR A 307 -20.52 -4.99 -23.53
C THR A 307 -21.50 -4.44 -22.50
N SER A 308 -21.16 -3.32 -21.87
CA SER A 308 -22.12 -2.59 -21.02
C SER A 308 -23.23 -1.98 -21.88
N THR A 309 -24.48 -2.13 -21.43
CA THR A 309 -25.64 -1.43 -22.01
C THR A 309 -25.82 -0.02 -21.43
N LEU A 310 -25.06 0.33 -20.39
CA LEU A 310 -25.07 1.66 -19.80
C LEU A 310 -24.28 2.64 -20.68
N PRO A 311 -24.56 3.95 -20.58
CA PRO A 311 -23.68 4.98 -21.14
C PRO A 311 -22.23 4.83 -20.66
N ARG A 312 -21.30 5.53 -21.29
CA ARG A 312 -19.91 5.57 -20.78
C ARG A 312 -19.89 6.23 -19.40
N SER A 313 -18.93 5.88 -18.55
CA SER A 313 -18.85 6.42 -17.19
C SER A 313 -18.75 7.95 -17.13
N MET A 314 -18.12 8.58 -18.13
CA MET A 314 -18.00 10.04 -18.27
C MET A 314 -19.22 10.72 -18.90
N ASP A 315 -20.24 9.95 -19.33
CA ASP A 315 -21.44 10.50 -19.93
C ASP A 315 -22.36 11.06 -18.84
N PRO A 316 -22.77 12.34 -18.89
CA PRO A 316 -23.70 12.92 -17.92
C PRO A 316 -25.06 12.22 -17.84
N SER A 317 -25.43 11.42 -18.85
CA SER A 317 -26.64 10.59 -18.84
C SER A 317 -26.47 9.25 -18.10
N HIS A 318 -25.27 8.90 -17.67
CA HIS A 318 -25.04 7.70 -16.88
C HIS A 318 -25.83 7.78 -15.56
N PRO A 319 -26.59 6.74 -15.17
CA PRO A 319 -27.49 6.80 -14.00
C PRO A 319 -26.76 7.05 -12.66
N GLN A 320 -25.46 6.75 -12.61
CA GLN A 320 -24.59 6.99 -11.46
C GLN A 320 -23.58 8.12 -11.70
N TYR A 321 -23.78 8.97 -12.71
CA TYR A 321 -22.87 10.08 -12.99
C TYR A 321 -22.78 11.01 -11.77
N ASP A 322 -21.56 11.21 -11.27
CA ASP A 322 -21.29 12.18 -10.22
C ASP A 322 -20.72 13.46 -10.85
N PRO A 323 -21.46 14.58 -10.85
CA PRO A 323 -20.99 15.83 -11.43
C PRO A 323 -19.79 16.44 -10.68
N ALA A 324 -19.56 16.07 -9.41
CA ALA A 324 -18.42 16.57 -8.65
C ALA A 324 -17.10 15.93 -9.07
N THR A 325 -17.15 14.67 -9.54
CA THR A 325 -15.97 13.93 -10.02
C THR A 325 -15.92 13.78 -11.53
N GLY A 326 -17.00 14.11 -12.25
CA GLY A 326 -17.08 14.06 -13.72
C GLY A 326 -17.17 12.65 -14.29
N SER A 327 -17.45 11.65 -13.46
CA SER A 327 -17.58 10.24 -13.87
C SER A 327 -18.47 9.49 -12.90
N ALA A 328 -19.13 8.45 -13.39
CA ALA A 328 -19.66 7.41 -12.53
C ALA A 328 -18.54 6.71 -11.73
N PRO A 329 -18.82 6.24 -10.51
CA PRO A 329 -17.86 5.48 -9.71
C PRO A 329 -17.46 4.16 -10.40
N ALA A 330 -16.29 3.62 -10.04
CA ALA A 330 -15.82 2.35 -10.56
C ALA A 330 -16.78 1.21 -10.19
N GLY A 331 -17.12 0.38 -11.18
CA GLY A 331 -17.93 -0.82 -10.98
C GLY A 331 -17.24 -1.86 -10.11
N THR A 332 -17.95 -2.95 -9.81
CA THR A 332 -17.35 -4.09 -9.12
C THR A 332 -16.51 -4.93 -10.07
N SER A 333 -15.49 -5.62 -9.54
CA SER A 333 -14.70 -6.58 -10.31
C SER A 333 -15.59 -7.65 -10.96
N PRO A 334 -15.23 -8.16 -12.13
CA PRO A 334 -15.99 -9.22 -12.79
C PRO A 334 -15.90 -10.54 -12.00
N THR A 335 -16.94 -11.35 -12.10
CA THR A 335 -16.92 -12.75 -11.63
C THR A 335 -15.98 -13.59 -12.51
N LEU A 336 -15.14 -14.42 -11.87
CA LEU A 336 -14.21 -15.33 -12.55
C LEU A 336 -14.82 -16.69 -12.89
#